data_AF-A0A8J5H1E1-F1
#
_entry.id   AF-A0A8J5H1E1-F1
#
_cell.length_a   1.000
_cell.length_b   1.000
_cell.length_c   1.000
_cell.angle_alpha   90.00
_cell.angle_beta   90.00
_cell.angle_gamma   90.00
#
_symmetry.space_group_name_H-M   'P 1'
#
loop_
_entity.id
_entity.type
_entity.pdbx_description
1 polymer ?
#
loop_
_entity_poly.entity_id
_entity_poly.type
_entity_poly.pdbx_seq_one_letter_code
_entity_poly.pdbx_strand_id
1 'polypeptide(L)'
;MAYIYNREAIIQSLRWKLGSVLPQEILVKLHNLEIEYFKNHSEALESYMSEMDLDLTVDMVPPKDPYIRVRVLDDIGDVCLGDHTVALTKNSLHFLRRSDAEPFISQGTLEEFID
;
A
#
# COMPACT_ATOMS: atom_id res chain seq x y z
N MET A 1 25.73 4.28 16.78
CA MET A 1 25.28 4.08 15.39
C MET A 1 24.11 3.09 15.23
N ALA A 2 23.91 2.13 16.14
CA ALA A 2 22.81 1.16 16.03
C ALA A 2 21.40 1.78 15.92
N TYR A 3 21.12 2.88 16.64
CA TYR A 3 19.81 3.54 16.59
C TYR A 3 19.47 4.10 15.20
N ILE A 4 20.38 4.86 14.60
CA ILE A 4 20.16 5.50 13.30
C ILE A 4 19.96 4.43 12.21
N TYR A 5 20.79 3.39 12.23
CA TYR A 5 20.68 2.27 11.29
C TYR A 5 19.33 1.54 11.43
N ASN A 6 18.92 1.23 12.66
CA ASN A 6 17.63 0.58 12.89
C ASN A 6 16.46 1.46 12.44
N ARG A 7 16.56 2.78 12.67
CA ARG A 7 15.54 3.74 12.26
C ARG A 7 15.43 3.84 10.73
N GLU A 8 16.55 3.83 10.03
CA GLU A 8 16.60 3.82 8.56
C GLU A 8 16.00 2.52 7.97
N ALA A 9 16.34 1.35 8.53
CA ALA A 9 15.74 0.08 8.14
C ALA A 9 14.21 0.07 8.33
N ILE A 10 13.71 0.68 9.41
CA ILE A 10 12.26 0.85 9.62
C ILE A 10 11.67 1.72 8.51
N ILE A 11 12.30 2.85 8.18
CA ILE A 11 11.81 3.76 7.13
C ILE A 11 11.74 3.07 5.77
N GLN A 12 12.76 2.30 5.39
CA GLN A 12 12.71 1.49 4.17
C GLN A 12 11.56 0.49 4.19
N SER A 13 11.33 -0.18 5.33
CA SER A 13 10.23 -1.15 5.47
C SER A 13 8.84 -0.52 5.30
N LEU A 14 8.69 0.80 5.53
CA LEU A 14 7.41 1.48 5.32
C LEU A 14 7.02 1.51 3.85
N ARG A 15 7.98 1.66 2.92
CA ARG A 15 7.70 1.68 1.47
C ARG A 15 7.09 0.37 0.98
N TRP A 16 7.53 -0.75 1.58
CA TRP A 16 7.04 -2.10 1.27
C TRP A 16 5.71 -2.44 1.92
N LYS A 17 5.36 -1.78 3.03
CA LYS A 17 4.12 -2.06 3.78
C LYS A 17 2.96 -1.14 3.43
N LEU A 18 3.24 0.13 3.17
CA LEU A 18 2.23 1.18 3.00
C LEU A 18 2.22 1.76 1.58
N GLY A 19 3.24 1.46 0.77
CA GLY A 19 3.40 2.02 -0.56
C GLY A 19 4.14 3.36 -0.58
N SER A 20 3.96 4.12 -1.66
CA SER A 20 4.64 5.40 -1.91
C SER A 20 4.09 6.55 -1.05
N VAL A 21 2.85 6.43 -0.56
CA VAL A 21 2.17 7.46 0.21
C VAL A 21 2.12 7.07 1.69
N LEU A 22 2.71 7.90 2.54
CA LEU A 22 2.69 7.69 3.99
C LEU A 22 1.50 8.41 4.65
N PRO A 23 0.78 7.76 5.57
CA PRO A 23 -0.22 8.42 6.41
C PRO A 23 0.35 9.56 7.25
N GLN A 24 -0.48 10.58 7.51
CA GLN A 24 -0.09 11.78 8.28
C GLN A 24 0.46 11.43 9.68
N GLU A 25 -0.08 10.39 10.31
CA GLU A 25 0.33 9.92 11.64
C GLU A 25 1.80 9.48 11.71
N ILE A 26 2.32 8.98 10.59
CA ILE A 26 3.72 8.54 10.46
C ILE A 26 4.60 9.72 10.06
N LEU A 27 4.12 10.58 9.16
CA LEU A 27 4.84 11.79 8.73
C LEU A 27 5.21 12.69 9.92
N VAL A 28 4.31 12.86 10.89
CA VAL A 28 4.57 13.66 12.10
C VAL A 28 5.70 13.07 12.97
N LYS A 29 6.00 11.78 12.85
CA LYS A 29 7.04 11.08 13.61
C LYS A 29 8.40 11.05 12.91
N LEU A 30 8.47 11.52 11.67
CA LEU A 30 9.68 11.53 10.84
C LEU A 30 10.35 12.90 10.88
N HIS A 31 11.68 12.91 10.90
CA HIS A 31 12.43 14.14 10.72
C HIS A 31 12.46 14.57 9.24
N ASN A 32 12.65 15.86 8.94
CA ASN A 32 12.65 16.36 7.55
C ASN A 32 13.64 15.61 6.63
N LEU A 33 14.84 15.32 7.15
CA LEU A 33 15.86 14.54 6.42
C LEU A 33 15.43 13.09 6.15
N GLU A 34 14.63 12.50 7.05
CA GLU A 34 14.10 11.14 6.88
C GLU A 34 12.99 11.11 5.84
N ILE A 35 12.18 12.18 5.77
CA ILE A 35 11.16 12.35 4.74
C ILE A 35 11.82 12.51 3.36
N GLU A 36 12.87 13.32 3.27
CA GLU A 36 13.65 13.48 2.03
C GLU A 36 14.31 12.16 1.62
N TYR A 37 14.91 11.45 2.57
CA TYR A 37 15.47 10.11 2.34
C TYR A 37 14.40 9.13 1.81
N PHE A 38 13.22 9.09 2.43
CA PHE A 38 12.12 8.21 1.99
C PHE A 38 11.67 8.51 0.57
N LYS A 39 11.60 9.80 0.19
CA LYS A 39 11.26 10.22 -1.17
C LYS A 39 12.32 9.75 -2.18
N ASN A 40 13.59 10.02 -1.91
CA ASN A 40 14.69 9.62 -2.79
C ASN A 40 14.77 8.09 -2.93
N HIS A 41 14.55 7.35 -1.83
CA HIS A 41 14.49 5.89 -1.85
C HIS A 41 13.30 5.38 -2.67
N SER A 42 12.13 6.02 -2.56
CA SER A 42 10.94 5.65 -3.33
C SER A 42 11.14 5.89 -4.82
N GLU A 43 11.74 7.02 -5.21
CA GLU A 43 12.08 7.34 -6.60
C GLU A 43 13.10 6.35 -7.19
N ALA A 44 14.14 6.01 -6.42
CA ALA A 44 15.12 5.00 -6.83
C ALA A 44 14.49 3.62 -7.05
N LEU A 45 13.56 3.22 -6.16
CA LEU A 45 12.80 1.98 -6.31
C LEU A 45 11.90 2.00 -7.56
N GLU A 46 11.22 3.13 -7.81
CA GLU A 46 10.37 3.30 -9.00
C GLU A 46 11.18 3.25 -10.30
N SER A 47 12.37 3.86 -10.33
CA SER A 47 13.29 3.72 -11.46
C SER A 47 13.69 2.27 -11.70
N TYR A 48 13.99 1.52 -10.64
CA TYR A 48 14.35 0.11 -10.74
C TYR A 48 13.19 -0.77 -11.25
N MET A 49 11.97 -0.54 -10.74
CA MET A 49 10.77 -1.24 -11.22
C MET A 49 10.47 -0.94 -12.69
N SER A 50 10.68 0.32 -13.12
CA SER A 50 10.53 0.73 -14.52
C SER A 50 11.56 0.07 -15.44
N GLU A 51 12.82 -0.04 -15.01
CA GLU A 51 13.86 -0.75 -15.77
C GLU A 51 13.60 -2.26 -15.91
N MET A 52 13.00 -2.87 -14.88
CA MET A 52 12.69 -4.30 -14.85
C MET A 52 11.32 -4.64 -15.46
N ASP A 53 10.49 -3.63 -15.79
CA ASP A 53 9.09 -3.76 -16.21
C ASP A 53 8.28 -4.68 -15.26
N LEU A 54 8.56 -4.56 -13.95
CA LEU A 54 7.98 -5.41 -12.91
C LEU A 54 7.72 -4.59 -11.64
N ASP A 55 6.49 -4.69 -11.13
CA ASP A 55 6.15 -4.14 -9.82
C ASP A 55 6.60 -5.13 -8.73
N LEU A 56 7.53 -4.69 -7.89
CA LEU A 56 8.08 -5.48 -6.78
C LEU A 56 7.28 -5.30 -5.48
N THR A 57 6.36 -4.35 -5.45
CA THR A 57 5.62 -3.97 -4.24
C THR A 57 4.33 -4.76 -4.06
N VAL A 58 3.98 -5.57 -5.06
CA VAL A 58 2.78 -6.43 -5.09
C VAL A 58 3.15 -7.91 -4.84
N ASP A 59 2.13 -8.75 -4.66
CA ASP A 59 2.26 -10.23 -4.59
C ASP A 59 3.17 -10.76 -3.45
N MET A 60 3.21 -10.06 -2.31
CA MET A 60 4.00 -10.49 -1.14
C MET A 60 3.48 -11.80 -0.50
N VAL A 61 2.23 -12.16 -0.78
CA VAL A 61 1.59 -13.38 -0.30
C VAL A 61 1.16 -14.23 -1.50
N PRO A 62 1.45 -15.53 -1.52
CA PRO A 62 1.03 -16.38 -2.64
C PRO A 62 -0.49 -16.28 -2.83
N PRO A 63 -0.97 -16.08 -4.08
CA PRO A 63 -2.39 -15.96 -4.35
C PRO A 63 -3.09 -17.28 -4.04
N LYS A 64 -4.08 -17.24 -3.14
CA LYS A 64 -4.94 -18.39 -2.81
C LYS A 64 -6.09 -18.47 -3.81
N ASP A 65 -6.79 -17.36 -3.96
CA ASP A 65 -7.95 -17.20 -4.83
C ASP A 65 -7.82 -15.88 -5.61
N PRO A 66 -8.17 -15.86 -6.92
CA PRO A 66 -8.05 -14.67 -7.76
C PRO A 66 -9.03 -13.56 -7.38
N TYR A 67 -10.14 -13.91 -6.74
CA TYR A 67 -11.16 -12.98 -6.27
C TYR A 67 -11.39 -13.15 -4.77
N ILE A 68 -11.54 -12.03 -4.07
CA ILE A 68 -11.74 -11.98 -2.63
C ILE A 68 -12.97 -11.13 -2.29
N ARG A 69 -13.66 -11.49 -1.20
CA ARG A 69 -14.71 -10.65 -0.60
C ARG A 69 -14.04 -9.67 0.35
N VAL A 70 -14.26 -8.38 0.13
CA VAL A 70 -13.69 -7.32 0.96
C VAL A 70 -14.79 -6.46 1.58
N ARG A 71 -14.54 -6.01 2.80
CA ARG A 71 -15.36 -5.05 3.52
C ARG A 71 -14.66 -3.70 3.56
N VAL A 72 -15.40 -2.65 3.25
CA VAL A 72 -14.90 -1.27 3.32
C VAL A 72 -14.97 -0.77 4.76
N LEU A 73 -13.85 -0.32 5.31
CA LEU A 73 -13.75 0.21 6.69
C LEU A 73 -14.02 1.71 6.74
N ASP A 74 -13.52 2.45 5.75
CA ASP A 74 -13.68 3.90 5.62
C ASP A 74 -14.13 4.31 4.22
N ASP A 75 -14.82 5.43 4.12
CA ASP A 75 -15.39 5.91 2.85
C ASP A 75 -14.28 6.42 1.93
N ILE A 76 -13.99 5.66 0.87
CA ILE A 76 -12.93 5.96 -0.11
C ILE A 76 -13.53 6.73 -1.31
N GLY A 77 -14.85 6.64 -1.51
CA GLY A 77 -15.56 7.19 -2.66
C GLY A 77 -15.48 6.30 -3.90
N ASP A 78 -15.55 6.93 -5.07
CA ASP A 78 -15.53 6.24 -6.36
C ASP A 78 -14.08 5.97 -6.80
N VAL A 79 -13.72 4.69 -6.84
CA VAL A 79 -12.39 4.25 -7.28
C VAL A 79 -12.50 3.57 -8.64
N CYS A 80 -11.56 3.88 -9.54
CA CYS A 80 -11.43 3.18 -10.82
C CYS A 80 -10.59 1.91 -10.63
N LEU A 81 -11.25 0.74 -10.74
CA LEU A 81 -10.62 -0.57 -10.73
C LEU A 81 -10.67 -1.14 -12.14
N GLY A 82 -9.55 -1.10 -12.86
CA GLY A 82 -9.49 -1.49 -14.27
C GLY A 82 -10.50 -0.72 -15.12
N ASP A 83 -11.46 -1.45 -15.71
CA ASP A 83 -12.49 -0.90 -16.60
C ASP A 83 -13.77 -0.45 -15.88
N HIS A 84 -13.84 -0.58 -14.55
CA HIS A 84 -15.05 -0.31 -13.77
C HIS A 84 -14.78 0.69 -12.65
N THR A 85 -15.70 1.65 -12.50
CA THR A 85 -15.73 2.53 -11.33
C THR A 85 -16.61 1.90 -10.26
N VAL A 86 -16.07 1.66 -9.07
CA VAL A 86 -16.79 1.07 -7.94
C VAL A 86 -16.86 2.10 -6.82
N ALA A 87 -18.08 2.37 -6.35
CA ALA A 87 -18.32 3.19 -5.17
C ALA A 87 -18.02 2.38 -3.91
N LEU A 88 -16.91 2.69 -3.22
CA LEU A 88 -16.50 2.06 -1.97
C LEU A 88 -17.03 2.88 -0.78
N THR A 89 -18.29 2.62 -0.43
CA THR A 89 -18.98 3.25 0.71
C THR A 89 -18.65 2.55 2.02
N LYS A 90 -18.67 3.26 3.14
CA LYS A 90 -18.38 2.65 4.45
C LYS A 90 -19.29 1.44 4.76
N ASN A 91 -18.68 0.35 5.23
CA ASN A 91 -19.31 -0.93 5.56
C ASN A 91 -19.95 -1.72 4.40
N SER A 92 -19.76 -1.33 3.14
CA SER A 92 -20.21 -2.17 2.02
C SER A 92 -19.30 -3.37 1.80
N LEU A 93 -19.87 -4.42 1.20
CA LEU A 93 -19.16 -5.64 0.81
C LEU A 93 -19.02 -5.66 -0.70
N HIS A 94 -17.79 -5.87 -1.18
CA HIS A 94 -17.49 -5.96 -2.61
C HIS A 94 -16.74 -7.25 -2.92
N PHE A 95 -16.91 -7.72 -4.15
CA PHE A 95 -16.16 -8.85 -4.68
C PHE A 95 -15.20 -8.35 -5.74
N LEU A 96 -13.92 -8.29 -5.38
CA LEU A 96 -12.88 -7.66 -6.19
C LEU A 96 -11.76 -8.67 -6.48
N ARG A 97 -10.99 -8.39 -7.54
CA ARG A 97 -9.74 -9.12 -7.78
C ARG A 97 -8.76 -8.79 -6.66
N ARG A 98 -7.97 -9.78 -6.25
CA ARG A 98 -6.99 -9.58 -5.19
C ARG A 98 -6.00 -8.45 -5.53
N SER A 99 -5.51 -8.41 -6.77
CA SER A 99 -4.57 -7.38 -7.24
C SER A 99 -5.10 -5.95 -7.07
N ASP A 100 -6.40 -5.73 -7.29
CA ASP A 100 -6.99 -4.40 -7.14
C ASP A 100 -7.26 -4.04 -5.67
N ALA A 101 -7.50 -5.04 -4.82
CA ALA A 101 -7.84 -4.85 -3.41
C ALA A 101 -6.62 -4.75 -2.50
N GLU A 102 -5.51 -5.41 -2.84
CA GLU A 102 -4.29 -5.50 -2.02
C GLU A 102 -3.68 -4.14 -1.64
N PRO A 103 -3.61 -3.12 -2.53
CA PRO A 103 -3.16 -1.78 -2.15
C PRO A 103 -4.04 -1.14 -1.07
N PHE A 104 -5.35 -1.36 -1.10
CA PHE A 104 -6.27 -0.81 -0.11
C PHE A 104 -6.26 -1.59 1.20
N ILE A 105 -6.05 -2.91 1.14
CA ILE A 105 -5.89 -3.75 2.34
C ILE A 105 -4.60 -3.37 3.08
N SER A 106 -3.50 -3.18 2.37
CA SER A 106 -2.22 -2.76 2.97
C SER A 106 -2.28 -1.36 3.60
N GLN A 107 -3.09 -0.46 3.05
CA GLN A 107 -3.40 0.85 3.64
C GLN A 107 -4.38 0.79 4.83
N GLY A 108 -5.04 -0.36 5.05
CA GLY A 108 -6.01 -0.55 6.11
C GLY A 108 -7.39 0.06 5.84
N THR A 109 -7.72 0.35 4.58
CA THR A 109 -9.05 0.88 4.20
C THR A 109 -10.04 -0.22 3.85
N LEU A 110 -9.54 -1.39 3.42
CA LEU A 110 -10.33 -2.60 3.18
C LEU A 110 -9.88 -3.75 4.10
N GLU A 111 -10.81 -4.63 4.45
CA GLU A 111 -10.55 -5.86 5.19
C GLU A 111 -11.06 -7.08 4.40
N GLU A 112 -10.28 -8.16 4.36
CA GLU A 112 -10.73 -9.44 3.75
C GLU A 112 -11.78 -10.09 4.65
N PHE A 113 -12.99 -10.26 4.12
CA PHE A 113 -14.09 -10.90 4.85
C PHE A 113 -14.08 -12.41 4.57
N ILE A 114 -13.67 -13.19 5.57
CA ILE A 114 -13.67 -14.66 5.54
C ILE A 114 -14.86 -15.12 6.40
N ASP A 115 -15.80 -15.85 5.79
CA ASP A 115 -16.89 -16.57 6.51
C ASP A 115 -16.33 -17.71 7.38
#